data_AF-A0A926UN59-F1
#
_entry.id   AF-A0A926UN59-F1
#
_cell.length_a   1.000
_cell.length_b   1.000
_cell.length_c   1.000
_cell.angle_alpha   90.00
_cell.angle_beta   90.00
_cell.angle_gamma   90.00
#
_symmetry.space_group_name_H-M   'P 1'
#
loop_
_entity.id
_entity.type
_entity.pdbx_description
1 polymer ?
#
loop_
_entity_poly.entity_id
_entity_poly.type
_entity_poly.pdbx_seq_one_letter_code
_entity_poly.pdbx_strand_id
1 'polypeptide(L)'
;MYSEQKSLDWLELFSGGVPTGPFFLGYTLNGLEEIYLKQSDKLSGHLLNELCLVGLISYFEAFCKDHFASMINIEPSLLSNLSKNNQDISIDPIKILDLGTNLPYNIGFIVTEKYDFGTAQKINSLYSALLMISPFSKDEMRIYENLLKDRNLLVHHGGTYTSAYIIQNRNMLSSELKRPFFDSLVVSTSYLDEKFNFIREIARKMLKASHTSLTKYLVENEIRLEEWRQIALDSFLEES
;
A
#
# COMPACT_ATOMS: atom_id res chain seq x y z
N MET A 1 44.10 -1.25 4.65
CA MET A 1 43.00 -2.20 4.97
C MET A 1 41.97 -2.03 3.88
N TYR A 2 41.92 -2.95 2.93
CA TYR A 2 40.83 -3.00 1.95
C TYR A 2 39.59 -3.49 2.73
N SER A 3 38.58 -2.63 2.85
CA SER A 3 37.28 -3.05 3.36
C SER A 3 36.76 -4.16 2.45
N GLU A 4 36.39 -5.30 3.02
CA GLU A 4 35.62 -6.31 2.30
C GLU A 4 34.45 -5.61 1.62
N GLN A 5 34.44 -5.66 0.29
CA GLN A 5 33.38 -5.11 -0.52
C GLN A 5 32.19 -6.05 -0.33
N LYS A 6 31.42 -5.80 0.73
CA LYS A 6 30.17 -6.52 1.02
C LYS A 6 29.34 -6.42 -0.25
N SER A 7 29.04 -7.55 -0.89
CA SER A 7 28.13 -7.58 -2.03
C SER A 7 26.83 -6.95 -1.54
N LEU A 8 26.45 -5.81 -2.13
CA LEU A 8 25.22 -5.11 -1.76
C LEU A 8 24.05 -6.08 -1.92
N ASP A 9 23.31 -6.26 -0.85
CA ASP A 9 22.12 -7.11 -0.87
C ASP A 9 20.97 -6.29 -1.45
N TRP A 10 20.33 -6.79 -2.49
CA TRP A 10 19.21 -6.12 -3.15
C TRP A 10 18.02 -5.89 -2.23
N LEU A 11 17.94 -6.66 -1.15
CA LEU A 11 16.98 -6.48 -0.08
C LEU A 11 17.14 -5.14 0.67
N GLU A 12 18.31 -4.49 0.63
CA GLU A 12 18.52 -3.17 1.25
C GLU A 12 17.66 -2.05 0.62
N LEU A 13 17.07 -2.29 -0.55
CA LEU A 13 16.14 -1.35 -1.20
C LEU A 13 14.72 -1.42 -0.65
N PHE A 14 14.44 -2.39 0.24
CA PHE A 14 13.13 -2.67 0.77
C PHE A 14 13.05 -2.46 2.28
N SER A 15 11.87 -2.03 2.73
CA SER A 15 11.59 -1.84 4.15
C SER A 15 11.77 -3.16 4.89
N GLY A 16 12.58 -3.18 5.95
CA GLY A 16 12.87 -4.38 6.72
C GLY A 16 13.63 -5.49 5.97
N GLY A 17 14.16 -5.21 4.78
CA GLY A 17 14.89 -6.21 4.00
C GLY A 17 14.00 -7.29 3.38
N VAL A 18 12.73 -6.98 3.07
CA VAL A 18 11.78 -7.94 2.48
C VAL A 18 11.12 -7.40 1.21
N PRO A 19 11.04 -8.17 0.12
CA PRO A 19 10.43 -7.70 -1.14
C PRO A 19 8.95 -7.37 -0.94
N THR A 20 8.55 -6.14 -1.26
CA THR A 20 7.23 -5.61 -0.89
C THR A 20 6.06 -6.43 -1.45
N GLY A 21 6.16 -6.88 -2.70
CA GLY A 21 5.13 -7.69 -3.35
C GLY A 21 4.94 -9.06 -2.69
N PRO A 22 5.94 -9.95 -2.74
CA PRO A 22 5.88 -11.27 -2.09
C PRO A 22 5.56 -11.21 -0.60
N PHE A 23 6.09 -10.24 0.15
CA PHE A 23 5.79 -10.11 1.57
C PHE A 23 4.33 -9.71 1.83
N PHE A 24 3.79 -8.78 1.06
CA PHE A 24 2.39 -8.37 1.23
C PHE A 24 1.42 -9.46 0.77
N LEU A 25 1.60 -9.99 -0.43
CA LEU A 25 0.70 -10.98 -1.03
C LEU A 25 0.80 -12.35 -0.36
N GLY A 26 2.03 -12.87 -0.21
CA GLY A 26 2.29 -14.24 0.26
C GLY A 26 2.29 -14.40 1.77
N TYR A 27 2.72 -13.38 2.52
CA TYR A 27 2.76 -13.44 4.00
C TYR A 27 1.61 -12.67 4.64
N THR A 28 1.46 -11.39 4.33
CA THR A 28 0.52 -10.51 5.06
C THR A 28 -0.93 -10.85 4.75
N LEU A 29 -1.31 -10.91 3.47
CA LEU A 29 -2.68 -11.22 3.08
C LEU A 29 -3.08 -12.65 3.47
N ASN A 30 -2.22 -13.64 3.19
CA ASN A 30 -2.49 -15.03 3.56
C ASN A 30 -2.60 -15.20 5.08
N GLY A 31 -1.73 -14.54 5.86
CA GLY A 31 -1.79 -14.58 7.32
C GLY A 31 -3.10 -14.03 7.88
N LEU A 32 -3.57 -12.90 7.35
CA LEU A 32 -4.87 -12.35 7.75
C LEU A 32 -6.03 -13.23 7.29
N GLU A 33 -5.94 -13.83 6.10
CA GLU A 33 -6.94 -14.74 5.56
C GLU A 33 -7.10 -16.00 6.42
N GLU A 34 -5.98 -16.60 6.82
CA GLU A 34 -5.99 -17.72 7.76
C GLU A 34 -6.62 -17.35 9.11
N ILE A 35 -6.39 -16.13 9.60
CA ILE A 35 -6.96 -15.67 10.88
C ILE A 35 -8.48 -15.62 10.79
N TYR A 36 -9.06 -15.02 9.75
CA TYR A 36 -10.52 -14.88 9.69
C TYR A 36 -11.23 -16.18 9.26
N LEU A 37 -10.57 -17.05 8.47
CA LEU A 37 -11.14 -18.35 8.08
C LEU A 37 -11.18 -19.37 9.23
N LYS A 38 -10.28 -19.27 10.22
CA LYS A 38 -10.26 -20.17 11.39
C LYS A 38 -11.33 -19.85 12.44
N GLN A 39 -12.22 -18.90 12.17
CA GLN A 39 -13.16 -18.39 13.16
C GLN A 39 -14.49 -19.13 13.22
N SER A 40 -15.07 -19.18 14.42
CA SER A 40 -16.46 -19.61 14.63
C SER A 40 -17.41 -18.41 14.57
N ASP A 41 -18.67 -18.61 14.16
CA ASP A 41 -19.77 -17.62 14.14
C ASP A 41 -20.19 -17.08 15.54
N LYS A 42 -19.33 -17.18 16.55
CA LYS A 42 -19.56 -16.62 17.89
C LYS A 42 -19.27 -15.12 17.89
N LEU A 43 -19.69 -14.41 18.93
CA LEU A 43 -19.46 -12.97 19.10
C LEU A 43 -17.98 -12.55 18.98
N SER A 44 -17.05 -13.38 19.46
CA SER A 44 -15.61 -13.17 19.30
C SER A 44 -15.16 -13.24 17.83
N GLY A 45 -15.88 -14.00 17.01
CA GLY A 45 -15.73 -14.11 15.56
C GLY A 45 -15.87 -12.77 14.86
N HIS A 46 -16.94 -12.03 15.21
CA HIS A 46 -17.24 -10.73 14.63
C HIS A 46 -16.18 -9.69 14.95
N LEU A 47 -15.72 -9.60 16.21
CA LEU A 47 -14.68 -8.65 16.59
C LEU A 47 -13.38 -8.89 15.82
N LEU A 48 -12.96 -10.14 15.66
CA LEU A 48 -11.73 -10.44 14.93
C LEU A 48 -11.90 -10.19 13.42
N ASN A 49 -13.10 -10.37 12.85
CA ASN A 49 -13.37 -9.95 11.47
C ASN A 49 -13.22 -8.43 11.27
N GLU A 50 -13.74 -7.64 12.21
CA GLU A 50 -13.55 -6.18 12.21
C GLU A 50 -12.06 -5.80 12.29
N LEU A 51 -11.31 -6.46 13.17
CA LEU A 51 -9.86 -6.27 13.28
C LEU A 51 -9.13 -6.67 11.99
N CYS A 52 -9.53 -7.76 11.34
CA CYS A 52 -8.97 -8.15 10.04
C CYS A 52 -9.27 -7.12 8.96
N LEU A 53 -10.45 -6.48 8.96
CA LEU A 53 -10.77 -5.40 8.02
C LEU A 53 -9.85 -4.18 8.24
N VAL A 54 -9.70 -3.76 9.50
CA VAL A 54 -8.80 -2.65 9.87
C VAL A 54 -7.36 -2.97 9.48
N GLY A 55 -6.91 -4.19 9.78
CA GLY A 55 -5.59 -4.71 9.42
C GLY A 55 -5.37 -4.66 7.91
N LEU A 56 -6.27 -5.25 7.12
CA LEU A 56 -6.19 -5.31 5.66
C LEU A 56 -5.92 -3.93 5.04
N ILE A 57 -6.67 -2.93 5.48
CA ILE A 57 -6.57 -1.56 4.94
C ILE A 57 -5.27 -0.89 5.38
N SER A 58 -4.87 -1.07 6.65
CA SER A 58 -3.66 -0.49 7.21
C SER A 58 -2.40 -1.08 6.57
N TYR A 59 -2.37 -2.40 6.39
CA TYR A 59 -1.26 -3.08 5.70
C TYR A 59 -1.21 -2.74 4.23
N PHE A 60 -2.36 -2.58 3.56
CA PHE A 60 -2.38 -2.16 2.16
C PHE A 60 -1.85 -0.73 1.98
N GLU A 61 -2.19 0.20 2.89
CA GLU A 61 -1.61 1.55 2.89
C GLU A 61 -0.09 1.51 3.07
N ALA A 62 0.41 0.69 4.00
CA ALA A 62 1.85 0.47 4.19
C ALA A 62 2.51 -0.14 2.95
N PHE A 63 1.87 -1.14 2.32
CA PHE A 63 2.31 -1.72 1.06
C PHE A 63 2.45 -0.66 -0.04
N CYS A 64 1.44 0.21 -0.23
CA CYS A 64 1.53 1.27 -1.24
C CYS A 64 2.72 2.20 -0.98
N LYS A 65 2.98 2.55 0.28
CA LYS A 65 4.11 3.40 0.66
C LYS A 65 5.45 2.72 0.42
N ASP A 66 5.61 1.49 0.92
CA ASP A 66 6.86 0.73 0.81
C ASP A 66 7.18 0.39 -0.64
N HIS A 67 6.17 0.04 -1.44
CA HIS A 67 6.33 -0.22 -2.87
C HIS A 67 6.72 1.05 -3.63
N PHE A 68 6.14 2.19 -3.27
CA PHE A 68 6.52 3.47 -3.84
C PHE A 68 7.96 3.87 -3.49
N ALA A 69 8.36 3.67 -2.24
CA ALA A 69 9.71 3.94 -1.77
C ALA A 69 10.75 3.04 -2.45
N SER A 70 10.46 1.74 -2.60
CA SER A 70 11.39 0.79 -3.23
C SER A 70 11.68 1.13 -4.69
N MET A 71 10.69 1.62 -5.46
CA MET A 71 10.92 2.12 -6.82
C MET A 71 11.94 3.27 -6.85
N ILE A 72 11.85 4.19 -5.90
CA ILE A 72 12.81 5.31 -5.78
C ILE A 72 14.19 4.79 -5.35
N ASN A 73 14.25 3.81 -4.45
CA ASN A 73 15.51 3.21 -4.04
C ASN A 73 16.20 2.47 -5.21
N ILE A 74 15.42 1.77 -6.05
CA ILE A 74 15.90 1.11 -7.27
C ILE A 74 16.45 2.14 -8.26
N GLU A 75 15.70 3.21 -8.53
CA GLU A 75 16.12 4.27 -9.47
C GLU A 75 15.86 5.69 -8.89
N PRO A 76 16.85 6.26 -8.18
CA PRO A 76 16.70 7.55 -7.52
C PRO A 76 16.43 8.74 -8.45
N SER A 77 16.77 8.67 -9.75
CA SER A 77 16.49 9.77 -10.69
C SER A 77 14.99 10.03 -10.88
N LEU A 78 14.13 9.07 -10.51
CA LEU A 78 12.67 9.24 -10.48
C LEU A 78 12.21 10.40 -9.59
N LEU A 79 13.02 10.81 -8.59
CA LEU A 79 12.74 12.00 -7.78
C LEU A 79 12.59 13.27 -8.63
N SER A 80 13.24 13.32 -9.80
CA SER A 80 13.07 14.44 -10.73
C SER A 80 11.64 14.53 -11.29
N ASN A 81 10.95 13.40 -11.48
CA ASN A 81 9.56 13.39 -11.91
C ASN A 81 8.63 13.92 -10.81
N LEU A 82 8.88 13.55 -9.55
CA LEU A 82 8.16 14.09 -8.40
C LEU A 82 8.32 15.61 -8.30
N SER A 83 9.55 16.10 -8.42
CA SER A 83 9.82 17.54 -8.41
C SER A 83 9.11 18.27 -9.56
N LYS A 84 9.13 17.72 -10.78
CA LYS A 84 8.43 18.30 -11.95
C LYS A 84 6.92 18.33 -11.78
N ASN A 85 6.37 17.41 -11.00
CA ASN A 85 4.94 17.32 -10.67
C ASN A 85 4.59 17.99 -9.33
N ASN A 86 5.40 18.95 -8.87
CA ASN A 86 5.18 19.77 -7.67
C ASN A 86 5.02 18.94 -6.38
N GLN A 87 5.59 17.74 -6.31
CA GLN A 87 5.67 16.98 -5.07
C GLN A 87 6.88 17.45 -4.27
N ASP A 88 6.70 17.57 -2.95
CA ASP A 88 7.79 17.98 -2.06
C ASP A 88 8.82 16.86 -1.90
N ILE A 89 10.03 17.06 -2.43
CA ILE A 89 11.16 16.12 -2.30
C ILE A 89 12.23 16.60 -1.29
N SER A 90 11.96 17.63 -0.49
CA SER A 90 12.90 18.11 0.53
C SER A 90 13.26 17.03 1.55
N ILE A 91 14.50 17.05 2.06
CA ILE A 91 14.97 16.08 3.05
C ILE A 91 15.64 16.84 4.18
N ASP A 92 15.33 16.44 5.42
CA ASP A 92 16.00 16.94 6.61
C ASP A 92 17.48 16.52 6.58
N PRO A 93 18.44 17.48 6.60
CA PRO A 93 19.86 17.18 6.64
C PRO A 93 20.28 16.27 7.80
N ILE A 94 19.57 16.30 8.94
CA ILE A 94 19.87 15.42 10.08
C ILE A 94 19.66 13.95 9.70
N LYS A 95 18.55 13.64 8.99
CA LYS A 95 18.28 12.27 8.52
C LYS A 95 19.32 11.79 7.51
N ILE A 96 19.90 12.70 6.73
CA ILE A 96 20.99 12.40 5.80
C ILE A 96 22.25 11.99 6.57
N LEU A 97 22.58 12.72 7.64
CA LEU A 97 23.71 12.39 8.50
C LEU A 97 23.53 11.04 9.21
N ASP A 98 22.32 10.75 9.68
CA ASP A 98 22.01 9.50 10.38
C ASP A 98 22.15 8.27 9.46
N LEU A 99 21.79 8.39 8.18
CA LEU A 99 21.90 7.30 7.21
C LEU A 99 23.32 7.12 6.64
N GLY A 100 24.12 8.18 6.61
CA GLY A 100 25.50 8.14 6.13
C GLY A 100 25.65 7.46 4.77
N THR A 101 26.42 6.37 4.72
CA THR A 101 26.68 5.60 3.49
C THR A 101 25.45 4.85 2.95
N ASN A 102 24.40 4.69 3.75
CA ASN A 102 23.19 3.97 3.36
C ASN A 102 22.15 4.85 2.67
N LEU A 103 22.41 6.17 2.58
CA LEU A 103 21.50 7.13 1.97
C LEU A 103 21.04 6.74 0.56
N PRO A 104 21.93 6.29 -0.36
CA PRO A 104 21.51 5.97 -1.73
C PRO A 104 20.49 4.83 -1.83
N TYR A 105 20.41 3.98 -0.81
CA TYR A 105 19.54 2.80 -0.77
C TYR A 105 18.23 3.03 -0.03
N ASN A 106 18.15 4.12 0.75
CA ASN A 106 17.03 4.40 1.65
C ASN A 106 16.34 5.75 1.36
N ILE A 107 16.76 6.46 0.32
CA ILE A 107 16.27 7.81 0.00
C ILE A 107 14.75 7.82 -0.24
N GLY A 108 14.22 6.77 -0.85
CA GLY A 108 12.78 6.58 -1.07
C GLY A 108 12.00 6.54 0.23
N PHE A 109 12.51 5.88 1.28
CA PHE A 109 11.85 5.84 2.59
C PHE A 109 11.76 7.22 3.22
N ILE A 110 12.84 8.00 3.18
CA ILE A 110 12.84 9.35 3.74
C ILE A 110 11.85 10.26 2.99
N VAL A 111 11.89 10.21 1.66
CA VAL A 111 11.03 11.07 0.83
C VAL A 111 9.55 10.71 1.00
N THR A 112 9.23 9.42 1.20
CA THR A 112 7.85 8.97 1.33
C THR A 112 7.24 9.19 2.71
N GLU A 113 8.02 9.48 3.75
CA GLU A 113 7.50 9.72 5.11
C GLU A 113 6.48 10.85 5.20
N LYS A 114 6.62 11.87 4.35
CA LYS A 114 5.71 13.03 4.28
C LYS A 114 4.50 12.81 3.39
N TYR A 115 4.50 11.75 2.59
CA TYR A 115 3.40 11.48 1.66
C TYR A 115 2.31 10.69 2.36
N ASP A 116 1.08 11.00 1.97
CA ASP A 116 -0.13 10.40 2.51
C ASP A 116 -0.69 9.41 1.50
N PHE A 117 -0.72 8.13 1.87
CA PHE A 117 -1.24 7.03 1.06
C PHE A 117 -2.65 6.60 1.50
N GLY A 118 -3.32 7.38 2.35
CA GLY A 118 -4.57 7.00 3.00
C GLY A 118 -5.82 7.04 2.11
N THR A 119 -5.72 7.49 0.84
CA THR A 119 -6.84 7.43 -0.13
C THR A 119 -6.38 7.02 -1.52
N ALA A 120 -7.26 6.37 -2.28
CA ALA A 120 -6.98 5.98 -3.67
C ALA A 120 -6.65 7.17 -4.57
N GLN A 121 -7.25 8.34 -4.31
CA GLN A 121 -6.92 9.57 -5.05
C GLN A 121 -5.48 10.01 -4.81
N LYS A 122 -5.03 9.99 -3.55
CA LYS A 122 -3.65 10.36 -3.20
C LYS A 122 -2.65 9.34 -3.74
N ILE A 123 -2.95 8.05 -3.61
CA ILE A 123 -2.15 6.97 -4.21
C ILE A 123 -2.02 7.20 -5.73
N ASN A 124 -3.13 7.40 -6.44
CA ASN A 124 -3.10 7.70 -7.88
C ASN A 124 -2.26 8.94 -8.21
N SER A 125 -2.42 10.02 -7.45
CA SER A 125 -1.67 11.26 -7.66
C SER A 125 -0.16 11.03 -7.53
N LEU A 126 0.28 10.30 -6.51
CA LEU A 126 1.69 10.02 -6.27
C LEU A 126 2.28 9.11 -7.36
N TYR A 127 1.61 7.99 -7.65
CA TYR A 127 2.06 7.06 -8.69
C TYR A 127 2.06 7.68 -10.09
N SER A 128 1.10 8.57 -10.37
CA SER A 128 1.06 9.33 -11.62
C SER A 128 2.20 10.33 -11.70
N ALA A 129 2.52 11.01 -10.60
CA ALA A 129 3.65 11.93 -10.53
C ALA A 129 5.01 11.22 -10.69
N LEU A 130 5.15 9.99 -10.20
CA LEU A 130 6.40 9.22 -10.26
C LEU A 130 6.63 8.56 -11.62
N LEU A 131 5.63 7.80 -12.11
CA LEU A 131 5.75 6.89 -13.26
C LEU A 131 4.60 7.01 -14.27
N MET A 132 3.76 8.04 -14.16
CA MET A 132 2.60 8.25 -15.04
C MET A 132 1.61 7.09 -15.04
N ILE A 133 1.48 6.36 -13.92
CA ILE A 133 0.48 5.28 -13.75
C ILE A 133 -0.61 5.65 -12.75
N SER A 134 -1.78 5.02 -12.90
CA SER A 134 -2.92 5.19 -12.00
C SER A 134 -3.34 3.83 -11.45
N PRO A 135 -2.88 3.45 -10.23
CA PRO A 135 -3.26 2.21 -9.56
C PRO A 135 -4.76 1.91 -9.52
N PHE A 136 -5.60 2.91 -9.30
CA PHE A 136 -7.05 2.76 -9.22
C PHE A 136 -7.72 3.39 -10.44
N SER A 137 -8.67 2.67 -11.02
CA SER A 137 -9.72 3.22 -11.88
C SER A 137 -10.79 3.95 -11.05
N LYS A 138 -11.66 4.69 -11.73
CA LYS A 138 -12.73 5.46 -11.06
C LYS A 138 -13.67 4.59 -10.21
N ASP A 139 -13.98 3.37 -10.66
CA ASP A 139 -14.88 2.48 -9.92
C ASP A 139 -14.16 1.81 -8.74
N GLU A 140 -12.90 1.40 -8.91
CA GLU A 140 -12.09 0.86 -7.82
C GLU A 140 -11.83 1.91 -6.73
N MET A 141 -11.64 3.19 -7.10
CA MET A 141 -11.57 4.29 -6.14
C MET A 141 -12.81 4.36 -5.25
N ARG A 142 -14.01 4.19 -5.83
CA ARG A 142 -15.27 4.20 -5.06
C ARG A 142 -15.34 3.01 -4.09
N ILE A 143 -14.92 1.83 -4.54
CA ILE A 143 -14.88 0.63 -3.70
C ILE A 143 -13.92 0.84 -2.52
N TYR A 144 -12.71 1.34 -2.79
CA TYR A 144 -11.72 1.61 -1.75
C TYR A 144 -12.14 2.74 -0.80
N GLU A 145 -12.81 3.79 -1.29
CA GLU A 145 -13.35 4.83 -0.40
C GLU A 145 -14.43 4.32 0.53
N ASN A 146 -15.30 3.41 0.08
CA ASN A 146 -16.28 2.79 0.96
C ASN A 146 -15.59 1.92 2.02
N LEU A 147 -14.55 1.17 1.63
CA LEU A 147 -13.73 0.40 2.55
C LEU A 147 -13.08 1.29 3.62
N LEU A 148 -12.59 2.46 3.26
CA LEU A 148 -12.04 3.45 4.20
C LEU A 148 -13.10 4.01 5.16
N LYS A 149 -14.33 4.26 4.68
CA LYS A 149 -15.44 4.69 5.55
C LYS A 149 -15.79 3.63 6.56
N ASP A 150 -15.82 2.37 6.14
CA ASP A 150 -16.10 1.22 7.02
C ASP A 150 -15.02 1.10 8.10
N ARG A 151 -13.73 1.21 7.73
CA ARG A 151 -12.63 1.30 8.70
C ARG A 151 -12.78 2.46 9.67
N ASN A 152 -13.09 3.66 9.17
CA ASN A 152 -13.23 4.84 10.02
C ASN A 152 -14.38 4.68 11.01
N LEU A 153 -15.48 4.05 10.59
CA LEU A 153 -16.59 3.72 11.47
C LEU A 153 -16.17 2.75 12.57
N LEU A 154 -15.42 1.70 12.24
CA LEU A 154 -14.88 0.75 13.22
C LEU A 154 -13.93 1.43 14.22
N VAL A 155 -12.94 2.17 13.70
CA VAL A 155 -11.86 2.74 14.52
C VAL A 155 -12.33 3.93 15.37
N HIS A 156 -13.20 4.80 14.85
CA HIS A 156 -13.59 6.03 15.53
C HIS A 156 -14.96 5.97 16.22
N HIS A 157 -15.81 5.02 15.82
CA HIS A 157 -17.18 4.92 16.32
C HIS A 157 -17.54 3.51 16.83
N GLY A 158 -16.56 2.61 16.97
CA GLY A 158 -16.78 1.25 17.44
C GLY A 158 -17.77 0.47 16.57
N GLY A 159 -17.79 0.76 15.27
CA GLY A 159 -18.69 0.13 14.29
C GLY A 159 -20.14 0.60 14.35
N THR A 160 -20.53 1.45 15.30
CA THR A 160 -21.91 1.94 15.43
C THR A 160 -22.20 3.00 14.38
N TYR A 161 -23.31 2.87 13.64
CA TYR A 161 -23.68 3.81 12.58
C TYR A 161 -23.88 5.22 13.10
N THR A 162 -23.31 6.20 12.39
CA THR A 162 -23.59 7.62 12.60
C THR A 162 -24.56 8.13 11.54
N SER A 163 -25.20 9.27 11.79
CA SER A 163 -26.04 9.92 10.77
C SER A 163 -25.27 10.19 9.47
N ALA A 164 -24.00 10.62 9.59
CA ALA A 164 -23.13 10.86 8.43
C ALA A 164 -22.86 9.58 7.63
N TYR A 165 -22.53 8.48 8.32
CA TYR A 165 -22.28 7.19 7.68
C TYR A 165 -23.51 6.67 6.92
N ILE A 166 -24.72 6.77 7.51
CA ILE A 166 -25.97 6.36 6.85
C ILE A 166 -26.26 7.19 5.61
N ILE A 167 -26.04 8.52 5.66
CA ILE A 167 -26.25 9.40 4.51
C ILE A 167 -25.30 9.01 3.37
N GLN A 168 -24.03 8.76 3.68
CA GLN A 168 -23.01 8.38 2.71
C GLN A 168 -23.26 7.00 2.09
N ASN A 169 -23.85 6.08 2.84
CA ASN A 169 -24.08 4.68 2.43
C ASN A 169 -25.57 4.35 2.17
N ARG A 170 -26.40 5.37 1.91
CA ARG A 170 -27.88 5.21 1.82
C ARG A 170 -28.35 4.16 0.81
N ASN A 171 -27.57 3.97 -0.26
CA ASN A 171 -27.86 3.03 -1.34
C ASN A 171 -27.38 1.60 -1.05
N MET A 172 -26.44 1.43 -0.10
CA MET A 172 -25.85 0.13 0.23
C MET A 172 -26.52 -0.52 1.45
N LEU A 173 -27.04 0.28 2.37
CA LEU A 173 -27.74 -0.20 3.55
C LEU A 173 -29.21 -0.56 3.21
N SER A 174 -29.64 -1.76 3.64
CA SER A 174 -31.06 -2.15 3.61
C SER A 174 -31.89 -1.20 4.46
N SER A 175 -33.17 -0.98 4.13
CA SER A 175 -34.05 -0.06 4.86
C SER A 175 -34.21 -0.41 6.35
N GLU A 176 -33.98 -1.66 6.71
CA GLU A 176 -34.11 -2.20 8.07
C GLU A 176 -32.88 -1.93 8.95
N LEU A 177 -31.70 -1.67 8.36
CA LEU A 177 -30.42 -1.42 9.05
C LEU A 177 -30.03 0.07 9.04
N LYS A 178 -30.97 0.95 9.38
CA LYS A 178 -30.80 2.42 9.25
C LYS A 178 -31.07 3.20 10.53
N ARG A 179 -31.00 2.58 11.71
CA ARG A 179 -31.13 3.34 12.96
C ARG A 179 -29.77 3.94 13.33
N PRO A 180 -29.57 5.26 13.13
CA PRO A 180 -28.33 5.90 13.57
C PRO A 180 -28.18 5.70 15.09
N PHE A 181 -26.95 5.48 15.53
CA PHE A 181 -26.55 5.29 16.93
C PHE A 181 -27.11 4.04 17.60
N PHE A 182 -27.65 3.09 16.84
CA PHE A 182 -28.16 1.82 17.36
C PHE A 182 -27.66 0.61 16.57
N ASP A 183 -27.79 0.65 15.24
CA ASP A 183 -27.29 -0.44 14.40
C ASP A 183 -25.78 -0.27 14.18
N SER A 184 -25.06 -1.37 13.96
CA SER A 184 -23.62 -1.40 13.70
C SER A 184 -23.29 -2.07 12.39
N LEU A 185 -22.10 -1.77 11.86
CA LEU A 185 -21.53 -2.49 10.73
C LEU A 185 -21.34 -3.96 11.11
N VAL A 186 -21.78 -4.87 10.23
CA VAL A 186 -21.56 -6.30 10.38
C VAL A 186 -20.51 -6.73 9.37
N VAL A 187 -19.32 -7.10 9.86
CA VAL A 187 -18.23 -7.61 9.03
C VAL A 187 -18.32 -9.14 8.98
N SER A 188 -19.01 -9.66 7.97
CA SER A 188 -19.08 -11.10 7.72
C SER A 188 -17.82 -11.63 7.05
N THR A 189 -17.61 -12.94 7.11
CA THR A 189 -16.55 -13.64 6.36
C THR A 189 -16.67 -13.37 4.86
N SER A 190 -17.88 -13.46 4.30
CA SER A 190 -18.11 -13.19 2.87
C SER A 190 -17.79 -11.75 2.46
N TYR A 191 -18.05 -10.79 3.35
CA TYR A 191 -17.67 -9.40 3.13
C TYR A 191 -16.14 -9.27 3.12
N LEU A 192 -15.44 -9.91 4.07
CA LEU A 192 -13.97 -9.94 4.09
C LEU A 192 -13.40 -10.59 2.83
N ASP A 193 -13.87 -11.76 2.44
CA ASP A 193 -13.42 -12.47 1.23
C ASP A 193 -13.44 -11.54 -0.01
N GLU A 194 -14.52 -10.77 -0.17
CA GLU A 194 -14.64 -9.81 -1.26
C GLU A 194 -13.57 -8.69 -1.17
N LYS A 195 -13.33 -8.14 0.03
CA LYS A 195 -12.36 -7.05 0.21
C LYS A 195 -10.91 -7.54 0.11
N PHE A 196 -10.61 -8.74 0.59
CA PHE A 196 -9.32 -9.38 0.42
C PHE A 196 -9.00 -9.56 -1.06
N ASN A 197 -9.93 -10.11 -1.83
CA ASN A 197 -9.76 -10.29 -3.27
C ASN A 197 -9.59 -8.95 -3.98
N PHE A 198 -10.40 -7.94 -3.65
CA PHE A 198 -10.22 -6.60 -4.20
C PHE A 198 -8.81 -6.03 -3.95
N ILE A 199 -8.34 -6.05 -2.69
CA ILE A 199 -7.02 -5.52 -2.32
C ILE A 199 -5.88 -6.30 -3.00
N ARG A 200 -6.00 -7.63 -3.05
CA ARG A 200 -5.04 -8.52 -3.72
C ARG A 200 -4.90 -8.16 -5.21
N GLU A 201 -6.01 -7.99 -5.91
CA GLU A 201 -6.00 -7.65 -7.34
C GLU A 201 -5.43 -6.25 -7.60
N ILE A 202 -5.74 -5.28 -6.73
CA ILE A 202 -5.11 -3.95 -6.82
C ILE A 202 -3.60 -4.03 -6.61
N ALA A 203 -3.14 -4.75 -5.58
CA ALA A 203 -1.71 -4.90 -5.30
C ALA A 203 -0.95 -5.55 -6.46
N ARG A 204 -1.47 -6.64 -7.03
CA ARG A 204 -0.91 -7.28 -8.23
C ARG A 204 -0.83 -6.34 -9.42
N LYS A 205 -1.92 -5.63 -9.70
CA LYS A 205 -1.98 -4.65 -10.78
C LYS A 205 -0.97 -3.53 -10.56
N MET A 206 -0.79 -3.06 -9.33
CA MET A 206 0.21 -2.04 -8.99
C MET A 206 1.63 -2.54 -9.23
N LEU A 207 1.98 -3.74 -8.76
CA LEU A 207 3.30 -4.34 -8.95
C LEU A 207 3.64 -4.46 -10.45
N LYS A 208 2.74 -5.04 -11.23
CA LYS A 208 2.92 -5.23 -12.68
C LYS A 208 3.02 -3.92 -13.44
N ALA A 209 2.14 -2.96 -13.15
CA ALA A 209 2.16 -1.65 -13.80
C ALA A 209 3.43 -0.87 -13.44
N SER A 210 3.88 -0.97 -12.18
CA SER A 210 5.11 -0.34 -11.71
C SER A 210 6.35 -0.93 -12.38
N HIS A 211 6.46 -2.26 -12.43
CA HIS A 211 7.54 -2.96 -13.13
C HIS A 211 7.60 -2.53 -14.60
N THR A 212 6.45 -2.58 -15.30
CA THR A 212 6.36 -2.23 -16.72
C THR A 212 6.77 -0.78 -16.97
N SER A 213 6.24 0.16 -16.19
CA SER A 213 6.52 1.59 -16.37
C SER A 213 7.93 1.98 -15.95
N LEU A 214 8.48 1.35 -14.91
CA LEU A 214 9.85 1.57 -14.49
C LEU A 214 10.83 1.01 -15.52
N THR A 215 10.61 -0.21 -16.01
CA THR A 215 11.40 -0.78 -17.12
C THR A 215 11.38 0.12 -18.34
N LYS A 216 10.20 0.63 -18.72
CA LYS A 216 10.05 1.58 -19.82
C LYS A 216 10.86 2.86 -19.57
N TYR A 217 10.76 3.44 -18.37
CA TYR A 217 11.52 4.63 -17.98
C TYR A 217 13.04 4.40 -18.09
N LEU A 218 13.54 3.24 -17.63
CA LEU A 218 14.96 2.90 -17.70
C LEU A 218 15.44 2.84 -19.16
N VAL A 219 14.66 2.21 -20.04
CA VAL A 219 14.97 2.13 -21.48
C VAL A 219 14.93 3.50 -22.14
N GLU A 220 13.90 4.30 -21.90
CA GLU A 220 13.74 5.63 -22.50
C GLU A 220 14.82 6.63 -22.08
N ASN A 221 15.43 6.43 -20.91
CA ASN A 221 16.51 7.28 -20.39
C ASN A 221 17.90 6.64 -20.49
N GLU A 222 18.03 5.51 -21.20
CA GLU A 222 19.29 4.77 -21.40
C GLU A 222 20.00 4.38 -20.07
N ILE A 223 19.22 4.17 -19.00
CA ILE A 223 19.72 3.80 -17.68
C ILE A 223 19.95 2.28 -17.65
N ARG A 224 21.16 1.87 -17.28
CA ARG A 224 21.51 0.47 -17.01
C ARG A 224 21.60 0.25 -15.52
N LEU A 225 20.70 -0.57 -14.98
CA LEU A 225 20.76 -1.00 -13.59
C LEU A 225 21.93 -1.95 -13.36
N GLU A 226 22.51 -1.87 -12.17
CA GLU A 226 23.37 -2.93 -11.63
C GLU A 226 22.55 -4.20 -11.42
N GLU A 227 23.18 -5.37 -11.53
CA GLU A 227 22.50 -6.68 -11.49
C GLU A 227 21.58 -6.83 -10.27
N TRP A 228 22.04 -6.44 -9.08
CA TRP A 228 21.26 -6.55 -7.85
C TRP A 228 20.03 -5.62 -7.84
N ARG A 229 20.09 -4.44 -8.46
CA ARG A 229 18.91 -3.57 -8.63
C ARG A 229 17.92 -4.13 -9.64
N GLN A 230 18.43 -4.83 -10.66
CA GLN A 230 17.58 -5.55 -11.61
C GLN A 230 16.82 -6.68 -10.91
N ILE A 231 17.48 -7.44 -10.02
CA ILE A 231 16.82 -8.45 -9.17
C ILE A 231 15.71 -7.81 -8.32
N ALA A 232 16.00 -6.67 -7.68
CA ALA A 232 14.99 -5.95 -6.91
C ALA A 232 13.78 -5.53 -7.75
N LEU A 233 14.01 -5.00 -8.95
CA LEU A 233 12.94 -4.66 -9.88
C LEU A 233 12.13 -5.90 -10.25
N ASP A 234 12.78 -6.98 -10.66
CA ASP A 234 12.11 -8.20 -11.13
C ASP A 234 11.36 -8.95 -10.02
N SER A 235 11.75 -8.76 -8.75
CA SER A 235 11.03 -9.29 -7.59
C SER A 235 9.58 -8.78 -7.50
N PHE A 236 9.26 -7.66 -8.15
CA PHE A 236 7.87 -7.19 -8.25
C PHE A 236 6.96 -8.19 -8.96
N LEU A 237 7.51 -9.09 -9.78
CA LEU A 237 6.75 -10.06 -10.57
C LEU A 237 6.65 -11.46 -9.96
N GLU A 238 7.35 -11.74 -8.85
CA GLU A 238 7.42 -13.10 -8.28
C GLU A 238 6.07 -13.63 -7.76
N GLU A 239 5.08 -12.76 -7.52
CA GLU A 239 3.70 -13.14 -7.12
C GLU A 239 2.61 -12.25 -7.76
N SER A 240 2.94 -11.49 -8.81
CA SER A 240 2.05 -10.51 -9.47
C SER A 240 1.05 -11.11 -10.46
#